data_AF-A0A382S4L2-F1
#
_entry.id   AF-A0A382S4L2-F1
#
_cell.length_a   1.000
_cell.length_b   1.000
_cell.length_c   1.000
_cell.angle_alpha   90.00
_cell.angle_beta   90.00
_cell.angle_gamma   90.00
#
_symmetry.space_group_name_H-M   'P 1'
#
loop_
_entity.id
_entity.type
_entity.pdbx_description
1 polymer ?
#
loop_
_entity_poly.entity_id
_entity_poly.type
_entity_poly.pdbx_seq_one_letter_code
_entity_poly.pdbx_strand_id
1 'polypeptide(L)'
;MITDFSGDWMNQETHRLAIGCMGLGGGWNEKTYDKNHITQAEKVIETALELGIRFFDHADIYARGKAEAVFGEVLQSRPELREKIFLQTKCGILLPGDPPGSHQGRYDFSRNHILDSVEQSLMRLKTE
;
A
#
# COMPACT_ATOMS: atom_id res chain seq x y z
N MET A 1 8.11 -26.22 -7.07
CA MET A 1 9.39 -25.49 -7.12
C MET A 1 9.25 -24.35 -6.12
N ILE A 2 9.60 -24.60 -4.87
CA ILE A 2 9.64 -23.56 -3.83
C ILE A 2 11.00 -22.90 -4.05
N THR A 3 11.01 -21.71 -4.64
CA THR A 3 12.23 -20.92 -4.76
C THR A 3 12.62 -20.43 -3.37
N ASP A 4 13.91 -20.55 -3.10
CA ASP A 4 14.60 -20.14 -1.90
C ASP A 4 14.19 -18.71 -1.47
N PHE A 5 13.84 -18.51 -0.20
CA PHE A 5 13.55 -17.19 0.37
C PHE A 5 14.84 -16.44 0.77
N SER A 6 16.02 -16.95 0.41
CA SER A 6 17.33 -16.34 0.69
C SER A 6 17.69 -15.19 -0.27
N GLY A 7 16.72 -14.36 -0.66
CA GLY A 7 17.01 -13.25 -1.57
C GLY A 7 17.84 -12.16 -0.88
N ASP A 8 18.84 -11.63 -1.58
CA ASP A 8 19.73 -10.54 -1.14
C ASP A 8 18.99 -9.28 -0.64
N TRP A 9 17.68 -9.17 -0.86
CA TRP A 9 16.81 -8.12 -0.33
C TRP A 9 16.66 -8.16 1.20
N MET A 10 16.91 -9.30 1.85
CA MET A 10 17.01 -9.37 3.33
C MET A 10 18.32 -8.81 3.89
N ASN A 11 19.36 -8.66 3.04
CA ASN A 11 20.68 -8.13 3.41
C ASN A 11 20.85 -6.64 3.08
N GLN A 12 19.83 -6.01 2.50
CA GLN A 12 19.78 -4.56 2.43
C GLN A 12 19.39 -4.03 3.81
N GLU A 13 20.02 -2.95 4.29
CA GLU A 13 19.67 -2.30 5.57
C GLU A 13 18.21 -1.84 5.53
N THR A 14 17.29 -2.74 5.89
CA THR A 14 15.93 -2.38 6.21
C THR A 14 15.97 -1.75 7.58
N HIS A 15 15.65 -0.46 7.64
CA HIS A 15 15.62 0.26 8.89
C HIS A 15 14.67 -0.46 9.87
N ARG A 16 15.03 -0.51 11.16
CA ARG A 16 14.23 -1.15 12.22
C ARG A 16 12.84 -0.51 12.43
N LEU A 17 12.49 0.49 11.63
CA LEU A 17 11.25 1.24 11.66
C LEU A 17 10.58 1.16 10.29
N ALA A 18 9.26 1.04 10.30
CA ALA A 18 8.41 1.11 9.13
C ALA A 18 7.45 2.29 9.27
N ILE A 19 7.09 2.90 8.14
CA ILE A 19 6.01 3.88 8.08
C ILE A 19 4.70 3.15 7.82
N GLY A 20 3.78 3.22 8.79
CA GLY A 20 2.40 2.76 8.59
C GLY A 20 1.62 3.78 7.75
N CYS A 21 1.09 3.34 6.61
CA CYS A 21 0.44 4.23 5.64
C CYS A 21 -1.09 4.30 5.77
N MET A 22 -1.67 3.75 6.85
CA MET A 22 -3.12 3.72 7.09
C MET A 22 -3.78 5.11 7.10
N GLY A 23 -3.05 6.16 7.46
CA GLY A 23 -3.54 7.54 7.52
C GLY A 23 -3.52 8.30 6.20
N LEU A 24 -3.03 7.69 5.10
CA LEU A 24 -2.99 8.32 3.79
C LEU A 24 -4.34 8.18 3.06
N GLY A 25 -4.59 9.08 2.11
CA GLY A 25 -5.79 9.00 1.25
C GLY A 25 -7.08 9.51 1.92
N GLY A 26 -6.97 10.18 3.06
CA GLY A 26 -8.09 10.80 3.77
C GLY A 26 -8.84 9.81 4.69
N GLY A 27 -10.14 10.07 4.90
CA GLY A 27 -10.94 9.28 5.84
C GLY A 27 -11.44 7.94 5.28
N TRP A 28 -11.87 7.05 6.18
CA TRP A 28 -12.50 5.75 5.92
C TRP A 28 -13.93 5.90 5.37
N ASN A 29 -14.07 6.47 4.17
CA ASN A 29 -15.33 6.78 3.52
C ASN A 29 -15.18 6.77 1.99
N GLU A 30 -16.31 6.84 1.29
CA GLU A 30 -16.39 6.81 -0.19
C GLU A 30 -15.98 8.12 -0.88
N LYS A 31 -15.58 9.17 -0.14
CA LYS A 31 -15.11 10.41 -0.78
C LYS A 31 -13.78 10.13 -1.46
N THR A 32 -13.65 10.58 -2.70
CA THR A 32 -12.40 10.50 -3.45
C THR A 32 -11.30 11.30 -2.76
N TYR A 33 -10.04 10.92 -2.98
CA TYR A 33 -8.90 11.75 -2.60
C TYR A 33 -8.75 12.94 -3.57
N ASP A 34 -7.96 13.93 -3.16
CA ASP A 34 -7.64 15.12 -3.95
C ASP A 34 -6.14 15.41 -3.90
N LYS A 35 -5.73 16.53 -4.51
CA LYS A 35 -4.32 16.95 -4.56
C LYS A 35 -3.69 17.12 -3.18
N ASN A 36 -4.44 17.55 -2.16
CA ASN A 36 -3.89 17.74 -0.82
C ASN A 36 -3.48 16.41 -0.19
N HIS A 37 -4.25 15.35 -0.46
CA HIS A 37 -3.93 14.00 0.01
C HIS A 37 -2.68 13.43 -0.68
N ILE A 38 -2.48 13.72 -1.97
CA ILE A 38 -1.28 13.33 -2.72
C ILE A 38 -0.06 14.08 -2.17
N THR A 39 -0.16 15.39 -1.97
CA THR A 39 0.91 16.20 -1.36
C THR A 39 1.24 15.74 0.07
N GLN A 40 0.25 15.28 0.83
CA GLN A 40 0.50 14.68 2.14
C GLN A 40 1.31 13.39 2.03
N ALA A 41 0.95 12.48 1.10
CA ALA A 41 1.68 11.25 0.88
C ALA A 41 3.13 11.52 0.44
N GLU A 42 3.34 12.48 -0.46
CA GLU A 42 4.67 12.89 -0.92
C GLU A 42 5.54 13.37 0.25
N LYS A 43 5.01 14.26 1.10
CA LYS A 43 5.72 14.74 2.30
C LYS A 43 6.11 13.59 3.24
N VAL A 44 5.21 12.64 3.45
CA VAL A 44 5.50 11.46 4.29
C VAL A 44 6.65 10.63 3.69
N ILE A 45 6.63 10.39 2.38
CA ILE A 45 7.67 9.64 1.68
C ILE A 45 9.01 10.36 1.79
N GLU A 46 9.06 11.66 1.47
CA GLU A 46 10.29 12.44 1.53
C GLU A 46 10.88 12.50 2.93
N THR A 47 10.06 12.87 3.94
CA THR A 47 10.53 12.94 5.33
C THR A 47 11.03 11.59 5.83
N ALA A 48 10.36 10.49 5.48
CA ALA A 48 10.83 9.16 5.85
C ALA A 48 12.19 8.85 5.21
N LEU A 49 12.35 9.11 3.91
CA LEU A 49 13.60 8.87 3.19
C LEU A 49 14.75 9.77 3.68
N GLU A 50 14.48 11.02 4.05
CA GLU A 50 15.43 11.95 4.67
C GLU A 50 15.94 11.43 6.03
N LEU A 51 15.06 10.77 6.80
CA LEU A 51 15.40 10.10 8.06
C LEU A 51 15.99 8.69 7.86
N GLY A 52 16.21 8.30 6.61
CA GLY A 52 16.70 6.98 6.22
C GLY A 52 15.64 5.88 6.23
N ILE A 53 14.40 6.11 6.67
CA ILE A 53 13.38 5.07 6.71
C ILE A 53 12.92 4.72 5.28
N ARG A 54 13.08 3.44 4.91
CA ARG A 54 12.77 2.95 3.56
C ARG A 54 11.57 2.01 3.48
N PHE A 55 11.07 1.52 4.62
CA PHE A 55 10.02 0.51 4.64
C PHE A 55 8.64 1.13 4.87
N PHE A 56 7.73 0.91 3.93
CA PHE A 56 6.37 1.46 3.94
C PHE A 56 5.34 0.33 3.93
N ASP A 57 4.43 0.40 4.89
CA ASP A 57 3.45 -0.63 5.19
C ASP A 57 2.03 -0.19 4.80
N HIS A 58 1.45 -0.91 3.85
CA HIS A 58 0.11 -0.72 3.31
C HIS A 58 -0.82 -1.89 3.60
N ALA A 59 -2.11 -1.70 3.28
CA ALA A 59 -3.09 -2.76 3.08
C ALA A 59 -4.09 -2.27 2.03
N ASP A 60 -4.64 -3.19 1.23
CA ASP A 60 -5.65 -2.91 0.21
C ASP A 60 -6.89 -2.18 0.79
N ILE A 61 -7.26 -2.48 2.03
CA ILE A 61 -8.40 -1.85 2.69
C ILE A 61 -8.11 -0.45 3.25
N TYR A 62 -6.85 -0.01 3.37
CA TYR A 62 -6.53 1.25 4.05
C TYR A 62 -7.18 2.44 3.36
N ALA A 63 -8.03 3.14 4.12
CA ALA A 63 -8.92 4.18 3.63
C ALA A 63 -9.68 3.74 2.36
N ARG A 64 -10.17 2.48 2.34
CA ARG A 64 -10.86 1.89 1.17
C ARG A 64 -10.02 1.94 -0.12
N GLY A 65 -8.74 1.54 -0.02
CA GLY A 65 -7.78 1.54 -1.13
C GLY A 65 -7.15 2.90 -1.43
N LYS A 66 -7.66 4.00 -0.87
CA LYS A 66 -7.14 5.34 -1.16
C LYS A 66 -5.72 5.55 -0.66
N ALA A 67 -5.30 4.87 0.40
CA ALA A 67 -3.94 4.97 0.90
C ALA A 67 -2.92 4.50 -0.15
N GLU A 68 -3.13 3.32 -0.74
CA GLU A 68 -2.31 2.82 -1.85
C GLU A 68 -2.39 3.74 -3.06
N ALA A 69 -3.59 4.20 -3.41
CA ALA A 69 -3.79 5.04 -4.59
C ALA A 69 -3.00 6.36 -4.51
N VAL A 70 -3.09 7.12 -3.41
CA VAL A 70 -2.33 8.38 -3.28
C VAL A 70 -0.83 8.16 -3.20
N PHE A 71 -0.38 7.02 -2.66
CA PHE A 71 1.03 6.66 -2.66
C PHE A 71 1.51 6.38 -4.09
N GLY A 72 0.73 5.62 -4.87
CA GLY A 72 1.00 5.36 -6.27
C GLY A 72 1.00 6.62 -7.14
N GLU A 73 0.13 7.60 -6.88
CA GLU A 73 0.20 8.92 -7.54
C GLU A 73 1.58 9.58 -7.38
N VAL A 74 2.19 9.46 -6.20
CA VAL A 74 3.55 9.98 -5.96
C VAL A 74 4.59 9.15 -6.69
N LEU A 75 4.51 7.82 -6.66
CA LEU A 75 5.46 6.96 -7.38
C LEU A 75 5.40 7.18 -8.89
N GLN A 76 4.22 7.40 -9.46
CA GLN A 76 4.08 7.70 -10.88
C GLN A 76 4.65 9.07 -11.26
N SER A 77 4.47 10.10 -10.41
CA SER A 77 5.03 11.42 -10.68
C SER A 77 6.54 11.48 -10.42
N ARG A 78 7.06 10.58 -9.57
CA ARG A 78 8.45 10.51 -9.12
C ARG A 78 8.97 9.06 -9.13
N PRO A 79 9.15 8.47 -10.32
CA PRO A 79 9.52 7.06 -10.46
C PRO A 79 10.86 6.72 -9.79
N GLU A 80 11.76 7.70 -9.62
CA GLU A 80 13.04 7.50 -8.94
C GLU A 80 12.92 7.16 -7.45
N LEU A 81 11.74 7.35 -6.84
CA LEU A 81 11.48 6.98 -5.45
C LEU A 81 11.24 5.48 -5.28
N ARG A 82 10.71 4.80 -6.31
CA ARG A 82 10.33 3.38 -6.21
C ARG A 82 11.51 2.47 -5.85
N GLU A 83 12.68 2.75 -6.42
CA GLU A 83 13.93 2.01 -6.16
C GLU A 83 14.52 2.26 -4.76
N LYS A 84 14.04 3.29 -4.06
CA LYS A 84 14.52 3.68 -2.72
C LYS A 84 13.65 3.12 -1.60
N ILE A 85 12.55 2.46 -1.96
CA ILE A 85 11.45 2.09 -1.08
C ILE A 85 11.26 0.58 -1.09
N PHE A 86 11.19 0.01 0.11
CA PHE A 86 10.60 -1.30 0.34
C PHE A 86 9.11 -1.13 0.61
N LEU A 87 8.30 -1.81 -0.19
CA LEU A 87 6.85 -1.69 -0.15
C LEU A 87 6.24 -3.02 0.27
N GLN A 88 5.49 -3.01 1.37
CA GLN A 88 4.65 -4.13 1.80
C GLN A 88 3.21 -3.70 1.71
N THR A 89 2.35 -4.56 1.16
CA THR A 89 0.90 -4.43 1.29
C THR A 89 0.27 -5.75 1.75
N LYS A 90 -1.00 -5.71 2.11
CA LYS A 90 -1.76 -6.80 2.70
C LYS A 90 -3.09 -6.93 1.98
N CYS A 91 -3.67 -8.13 2.00
CA CYS A 91 -5.01 -8.41 1.49
C CYS A 91 -5.75 -9.42 2.37
N GLY A 92 -7.01 -9.69 2.03
CA GLY A 92 -7.82 -10.75 2.61
C GLY A 92 -8.91 -10.29 3.59
N ILE A 93 -9.07 -8.98 3.78
CA ILE A 93 -10.18 -8.41 4.56
C ILE A 93 -11.23 -7.84 3.61
N LEU A 94 -12.46 -8.32 3.75
CA LEU A 94 -13.64 -7.73 3.12
C LEU A 94 -14.33 -6.81 4.13
N LEU A 95 -14.46 -5.54 3.78
CA LEU A 95 -15.15 -4.55 4.63
C LEU A 95 -16.67 -4.79 4.62
N PRO A 96 -17.41 -4.33 5.65
CA PRO A 96 -18.86 -4.23 5.53
C PRO A 96 -19.24 -3.46 4.26
N GLY A 97 -20.20 -4.01 3.52
CA GLY A 97 -20.59 -3.56 2.19
C GLY A 97 -19.81 -4.20 1.04
N ASP A 98 -18.85 -5.10 1.31
CA ASP A 98 -18.05 -5.80 0.30
C ASP A 98 -18.22 -7.34 0.38
N PRO A 99 -18.80 -7.99 -0.63
CA PRO A 99 -19.46 -7.40 -1.80
C PRO A 99 -20.74 -6.64 -1.39
N PRO A 100 -21.34 -5.85 -2.30
CA PRO A 100 -22.57 -5.10 -2.03
C PRO A 100 -23.65 -5.96 -1.38
N GLY A 101 -24.20 -5.47 -0.27
CA GLY A 101 -25.18 -6.19 0.55
C GLY A 101 -24.59 -6.98 1.73
N SER A 102 -23.26 -7.10 1.85
CA SER A 102 -22.64 -7.70 3.04
C SER A 102 -22.80 -6.79 4.26
N HIS A 103 -23.43 -7.28 5.33
CA HIS A 103 -23.66 -6.49 6.55
C HIS A 103 -22.49 -6.52 7.55
N GLN A 104 -21.60 -7.51 7.44
CA GLN A 104 -20.49 -7.71 8.36
C GLN A 104 -19.17 -7.77 7.57
N GLY A 105 -18.09 -7.30 8.21
CA GLY A 105 -16.75 -7.53 7.69
C GLY A 105 -16.37 -9.00 7.88
N ARG A 106 -15.60 -9.55 6.93
CA ARG A 106 -15.14 -10.94 7.00
C ARG A 106 -13.76 -11.07 6.36
N TYR A 107 -13.18 -12.26 6.52
CA TYR A 107 -11.96 -12.62 5.81
C TYR A 107 -12.28 -13.44 4.56
N ASP A 108 -11.53 -13.22 3.49
CA ASP A 108 -11.52 -14.05 2.29
C ASP A 108 -10.06 -14.37 1.94
N PHE A 109 -9.66 -15.61 2.19
CA PHE A 109 -8.33 -16.12 1.85
C PHE A 109 -8.36 -17.04 0.64
N SER A 110 -9.43 -16.96 -0.18
CA SER A 110 -9.52 -17.72 -1.41
C SER A 110 -8.43 -17.28 -2.39
N ARG A 111 -7.95 -18.24 -3.19
CA ARG A 111 -6.94 -17.99 -4.22
C ARG A 111 -7.33 -16.84 -5.15
N ASN A 112 -8.60 -16.79 -5.56
CA ASN A 112 -9.08 -15.78 -6.50
C ASN A 112 -9.04 -14.39 -5.86
N HIS A 113 -9.57 -14.24 -4.65
CA HIS A 113 -9.54 -12.95 -3.96
C HIS A 113 -8.11 -12.44 -3.74
N ILE A 114 -7.19 -13.32 -3.32
CA ILE A 114 -5.79 -12.94 -3.11
C ILE A 114 -5.15 -12.45 -4.42
N LEU A 115 -5.34 -13.17 -5.54
CA LEU A 115 -4.79 -12.77 -6.83
C LEU A 115 -5.40 -11.44 -7.31
N ASP A 116 -6.72 -11.29 -7.18
CA ASP A 116 -7.41 -10.05 -7.56
C ASP A 116 -6.93 -8.86 -6.70
N SER A 117 -6.70 -9.06 -5.40
CA SER A 117 -6.14 -8.03 -4.52
C SER A 117 -4.72 -7.66 -4.91
N VAL A 118 -3.86 -8.62 -5.28
CA VAL A 118 -2.49 -8.33 -5.75
C VAL A 118 -2.53 -7.44 -6.99
N GLU A 119 -3.29 -7.80 -8.01
CA GLU A 119 -3.41 -7.01 -9.24
C GLU A 119 -3.95 -5.60 -8.97
N GLN A 120 -4.94 -5.48 -8.09
CA GLN A 120 -5.48 -4.19 -7.71
C GLN A 120 -4.49 -3.33 -6.91
N SER A 121 -3.71 -3.93 -6.01
CA SER A 121 -2.66 -3.23 -5.27
C SER A 121 -1.56 -2.74 -6.20
N LEU A 122 -1.08 -3.57 -7.13
CA LEU A 122 -0.11 -3.16 -8.16
C LEU A 122 -0.63 -1.97 -8.98
N MET A 123 -1.89 -2.03 -9.40
CA MET A 123 -2.56 -0.95 -10.11
C MET A 123 -2.65 0.34 -9.29
N ARG A 124 -3.09 0.27 -8.03
CA ARG A 124 -3.22 1.45 -7.15
C ARG A 124 -1.87 2.05 -6.78
N LEU A 125 -0.88 1.21 -6.48
CA LEU A 125 0.49 1.61 -6.14
C LEU A 125 1.31 2.02 -7.37
N LYS A 126 0.80 1.76 -8.58
CA LYS A 126 1.43 2.12 -9.85
C LYS A 126 2.87 1.57 -9.96
N THR A 127 3.02 0.29 -9.63
CA THR A 127 4.29 -0.47 -9.70
C THR A 127 4.03 -1.87 -10.26
N GLU A 128 5.09 -2.46 -10.83
CA GLU A 128 5.23 -3.89 -11.14
C GLU A 128 5.80 -4.71 -9.97
#